data_AF-A0AAU5IGL6-F1
#
_entry.id   AF-A0AAU5IGL6-F1
#
_cell.length_a   1.000
_cell.length_b   1.000
_cell.length_c   1.000
_cell.angle_alpha   90.00
_cell.angle_beta   90.00
_cell.angle_gamma   90.00
#
_symmetry.space_group_name_H-M   'P 1'
#
loop_
_entity.id
_entity.type
_entity.pdbx_description
1 polymer ?
#
loop_
_entity_poly.entity_id
_entity_poly.type
_entity_poly.pdbx_seq_one_letter_code
_entity_poly.pdbx_strand_id
1 'polypeptide(L)'
;MNTRLTSVLASVTFGLAILSGLAFLGTGVTHMLDDGAVCVETGFWANARLASDGLPVAKGVEAAGSVTRLCRNGPSVGQRAADLGGELPWLLFGALALLLFSRLLTTVLRQGPFTEAVAGRLSALGWFVAVGTPVAGLVVGWSQSWLVDSMAPVVGSGPTVSGPMVLVFAGLAGVILGKIMREGVRMREDLEGTI
;
A
#
# COMPACT_ATOMS: atom_id res chain seq x y z
N MET A 1 -4.42 -15.47 27.72
CA MET A 1 -3.88 -14.96 26.45
C MET A 1 -2.87 -15.97 25.92
N ASN A 2 -3.00 -16.44 24.68
CA ASN A 2 -2.16 -17.53 24.16
C ASN A 2 -0.79 -16.98 23.71
N THR A 3 0.12 -16.78 24.65
CA THR A 3 1.42 -16.09 24.48
C THR A 3 2.30 -16.71 23.38
N ARG A 4 2.15 -18.02 23.12
CA ARG A 4 2.83 -18.68 21.99
C ARG A 4 2.34 -18.14 20.64
N LEU A 5 1.02 -17.97 20.47
CA LEU A 5 0.45 -17.51 19.21
C LEU A 5 0.84 -16.07 18.92
N THR A 6 0.79 -15.18 19.90
CA THR A 6 1.22 -13.78 19.76
C THR A 6 2.73 -13.66 19.49
N SER A 7 3.56 -14.53 20.07
CA SER A 7 5.00 -14.60 19.79
C SER A 7 5.31 -15.07 18.38
N VAL A 8 4.62 -16.10 17.90
CA VAL A 8 4.75 -16.58 16.51
C VAL A 8 4.32 -15.48 15.55
N LEU A 9 3.18 -14.85 15.81
CA LEU A 9 2.67 -13.77 14.96
C LEU A 9 3.62 -12.57 14.92
N ALA A 10 4.20 -12.17 16.05
CA ALA A 10 5.19 -11.09 16.10
C ALA A 10 6.45 -11.41 15.27
N SER A 11 6.90 -12.67 15.31
CA SER A 11 8.09 -13.13 14.59
C SER A 11 7.83 -13.25 13.09
N VAL A 12 6.68 -13.80 12.70
CA VAL A 12 6.26 -13.91 11.29
C VAL A 12 6.09 -12.53 10.67
N THR A 13 5.41 -11.61 11.36
CA THR A 13 5.22 -10.24 10.87
C THR A 13 6.53 -9.47 10.76
N PHE A 14 7.47 -9.69 11.68
CA PHE A 14 8.83 -9.14 11.57
C PHE A 14 9.59 -9.71 10.38
N GLY A 15 9.54 -11.03 10.18
CA GLY A 15 10.17 -11.70 9.04
C GLY A 15 9.63 -11.19 7.71
N LEU A 16 8.30 -11.05 7.60
CA LEU A 16 7.65 -10.47 6.42
C LEU A 16 8.03 -9.01 6.22
N ALA A 17 8.15 -8.21 7.28
CA ALA A 17 8.61 -6.82 7.17
C ALA A 17 10.03 -6.73 6.58
N ILE A 18 10.95 -7.61 7.03
CA ILE A 18 12.31 -7.68 6.49
C ILE A 18 12.29 -8.13 5.03
N LEU A 19 11.53 -9.18 4.71
CA LEU A 19 11.43 -9.68 3.33
C LEU A 19 10.87 -8.61 2.38
N SER A 20 9.82 -7.89 2.78
CA SER A 20 9.27 -6.78 2.00
C SER A 20 10.26 -5.62 1.88
N GLY A 21 11.04 -5.32 2.92
CA GLY A 21 12.10 -4.30 2.86
C GLY A 21 13.25 -4.69 1.94
N LEU A 22 13.65 -5.97 1.96
CA LEU A 22 14.65 -6.51 1.04
C LEU A 22 14.13 -6.53 -0.40
N ALA A 23 12.86 -6.89 -0.60
CA ALA A 23 12.22 -6.82 -1.91
C ALA A 23 12.18 -5.38 -2.42
N PHE A 24 11.82 -4.40 -1.58
CA PHE A 24 11.87 -2.98 -1.94
C PHE A 24 13.26 -2.54 -2.42
N LEU A 25 14.31 -2.87 -1.66
CA LEU A 25 15.69 -2.53 -2.03
C LEU A 25 16.13 -3.28 -3.29
N GLY A 26 15.82 -4.58 -3.37
CA GLY A 26 16.13 -5.43 -4.51
C GLY A 26 15.49 -4.91 -5.79
N THR A 27 14.17 -4.72 -5.79
CA THR A 27 13.41 -4.15 -6.92
C THR A 27 13.95 -2.77 -7.29
N GLY A 28 14.19 -1.88 -6.32
CA GLY A 28 14.74 -0.55 -6.62
C GLY A 28 16.08 -0.60 -7.35
N VAL A 29 16.99 -1.49 -6.95
CA VAL A 29 18.32 -1.64 -7.58
C VAL A 29 18.21 -2.37 -8.92
N THR A 30 17.59 -3.56 -8.96
CA THR A 30 17.54 -4.36 -10.18
C THR A 30 16.79 -3.65 -11.28
N HIS A 31 15.69 -2.97 -10.95
CA HIS A 31 14.87 -2.30 -11.94
C HIS A 31 15.50 -1.01 -12.47
N MET A 32 16.44 -0.41 -11.72
CA MET A 32 17.26 0.71 -12.19
C MET A 32 18.38 0.27 -13.14
N LEU A 33 18.97 -0.90 -12.87
CA LEU A 33 20.05 -1.50 -13.67
C LEU A 33 19.55 -2.32 -14.86
N ASP A 34 18.28 -2.72 -14.88
CA ASP A 34 17.68 -3.47 -15.97
C ASP A 34 17.50 -2.60 -17.21
N ASP A 35 17.73 -3.17 -18.41
CA ASP A 35 17.51 -2.52 -19.70
C ASP A 35 16.15 -2.89 -20.32
N GLY A 36 15.32 -3.58 -19.57
CA GLY A 36 13.97 -4.00 -19.94
C GLY A 36 13.04 -2.87 -20.37
N ALA A 37 12.00 -3.26 -21.11
CA ALA A 37 10.94 -2.35 -21.51
C ALA A 37 10.08 -1.96 -20.30
N VAL A 38 9.78 -0.67 -20.18
CA VAL A 38 8.80 -0.17 -19.20
C VAL A 38 7.43 -0.15 -19.87
N CYS A 39 6.45 -0.72 -19.19
CA CYS A 39 5.08 -0.79 -19.68
C CYS A 39 4.11 -0.11 -18.73
N VAL A 40 3.25 0.76 -19.25
CA VAL A 40 2.20 1.42 -18.49
C VAL A 40 0.83 1.03 -19.03
N GLU A 41 -0.14 0.80 -18.16
CA GLU A 41 -1.53 0.57 -18.55
C GLU A 41 -2.30 1.89 -18.57
N THR A 42 -3.10 2.08 -19.62
CA THR A 42 -3.92 3.27 -19.81
C THR A 42 -5.37 2.85 -20.07
N GLY A 43 -6.31 3.62 -19.51
CA GLY A 43 -7.73 3.48 -19.76
C GLY A 43 -8.24 4.31 -20.94
N PHE A 44 -7.35 4.87 -21.77
CA PHE A 44 -7.74 5.78 -22.85
C PHE A 44 -8.72 5.15 -23.83
N TRP A 45 -8.48 3.88 -24.18
CA TRP A 45 -9.38 3.10 -25.04
C TRP A 45 -10.40 2.29 -24.23
N ALA A 46 -10.64 2.64 -22.96
CA ALA A 46 -11.64 1.94 -22.16
C ALA A 46 -13.02 2.10 -22.80
N ASN A 47 -13.65 0.98 -23.12
CA ASN A 47 -14.92 0.88 -23.84
C ASN A 47 -14.85 1.31 -25.31
N ALA A 48 -13.66 1.43 -25.89
CA ALA A 48 -13.53 1.62 -27.33
C ALA A 48 -14.04 0.37 -28.03
N ARG A 49 -15.04 0.54 -28.89
CA ARG A 49 -15.57 -0.54 -29.73
C ARG A 49 -14.50 -0.92 -30.73
N LEU A 50 -14.08 -2.18 -30.68
CA LEU A 50 -13.18 -2.73 -31.67
C LEU A 50 -14.00 -2.98 -32.94
N ALA A 51 -13.46 -2.58 -34.09
CA ALA A 51 -14.09 -2.92 -35.36
C ALA A 51 -14.24 -4.44 -35.43
N SER A 52 -15.47 -4.91 -35.66
CA SER A 52 -15.80 -6.33 -35.79
C SER A 52 -15.13 -6.99 -37.00
N ASP A 53 -14.68 -6.16 -37.95
CA ASP A 53 -14.05 -6.57 -39.20
C ASP A 53 -12.59 -7.00 -38.93
N GLY A 54 -12.42 -8.21 -38.40
CA GLY A 54 -11.10 -8.81 -38.14
C GLY A 54 -10.98 -9.58 -36.83
N LEU A 55 -11.99 -9.51 -35.96
CA LEU A 55 -12.03 -10.28 -34.71
C LEU A 55 -12.87 -11.55 -34.90
N PRO A 56 -12.40 -12.73 -34.44
CA PRO A 56 -13.16 -13.97 -34.51
C PRO A 56 -14.26 -13.99 -33.44
N VAL A 57 -15.24 -13.09 -33.55
CA VAL A 57 -16.38 -12.96 -32.63
C VAL A 57 -17.67 -13.41 -33.30
N ALA A 58 -18.56 -14.03 -32.52
CA ALA A 58 -19.84 -14.54 -33.02
C ALA A 58 -20.77 -13.39 -33.44
N LYS A 59 -21.68 -13.69 -34.38
CA LYS A 59 -22.66 -12.71 -34.89
C LYS A 59 -23.53 -12.17 -33.74
N GLY A 60 -23.54 -10.86 -33.57
CA GLY A 60 -24.26 -10.17 -32.49
C GLY A 60 -23.46 -9.92 -31.22
N VAL A 61 -22.17 -10.29 -31.18
CA VAL A 61 -21.25 -9.98 -30.07
C VAL A 61 -20.47 -8.71 -30.40
N GLU A 62 -20.60 -7.68 -29.56
CA GLU A 62 -19.74 -6.50 -29.62
C GLU A 62 -18.44 -6.76 -28.83
N ALA A 63 -17.29 -6.45 -29.44
CA ALA A 63 -15.99 -6.49 -28.77
C ALA A 63 -15.60 -5.07 -28.36
N ALA A 64 -15.20 -4.89 -27.11
CA ALA A 64 -14.68 -3.64 -26.59
C ALA A 64 -13.31 -3.86 -25.95
N GLY A 65 -12.38 -2.92 -26.16
CA GLY A 65 -11.13 -2.86 -25.41
C GLY A 65 -11.38 -2.23 -24.04
N SER A 66 -10.78 -2.78 -22.98
CA SER A 66 -10.90 -2.23 -21.62
C SER A 66 -9.61 -1.58 -21.12
N VAL A 67 -8.44 -2.06 -21.57
CA VAL A 67 -7.12 -1.60 -21.12
C VAL A 67 -6.15 -1.59 -22.30
N THR A 68 -5.33 -0.55 -22.41
CA THR A 68 -4.24 -0.47 -23.39
C THR A 68 -2.91 -0.35 -22.70
N ARG A 69 -2.02 -1.31 -22.94
CA ARG A 69 -0.67 -1.34 -22.39
C ARG A 69 0.31 -0.72 -23.39
N LEU A 70 0.96 0.37 -23.00
CA LEU A 70 2.00 1.05 -23.78
C LEU A 70 3.36 0.63 -23.25
N CYS A 71 4.17 -0.03 -24.08
CA CYS A 71 5.51 -0.45 -23.71
C CYS A 71 6.55 0.33 -24.52
N ARG A 72 7.56 0.85 -23.84
CA ARG A 72 8.69 1.53 -24.47
C ARG A 72 9.99 0.74 -24.28
N ASN A 73 10.62 0.38 -25.39
CA ASN A 73 11.97 -0.16 -25.41
C ASN A 73 12.98 1.00 -25.25
N GLY A 74 13.97 0.86 -24.36
CA GLY A 74 14.93 1.91 -24.03
C GLY A 74 14.29 3.11 -23.30
N PRO A 75 13.67 2.90 -22.13
CA PRO A 75 13.05 3.99 -21.36
C PRO A 75 14.11 4.99 -20.86
N SER A 76 13.72 6.26 -20.74
CA SER A 76 14.58 7.24 -20.06
C SER A 76 14.65 6.96 -18.55
N VAL A 77 15.69 7.46 -17.87
CA VAL A 77 15.86 7.32 -16.41
C VAL A 77 14.62 7.82 -15.64
N GLY A 78 14.00 8.92 -16.11
CA GLY A 78 12.78 9.45 -15.49
C GLY A 78 11.58 8.51 -15.64
N GLN A 79 11.41 7.88 -16.81
CA GLN A 79 10.34 6.89 -17.03
C GLN A 79 10.52 5.64 -16.17
N ARG A 80 11.77 5.21 -15.99
CA ARG A 80 12.11 4.09 -15.09
C ARG A 80 11.85 4.42 -13.62
N ALA A 81 12.17 5.65 -13.20
CA ALA A 81 11.86 6.12 -11.84
C ALA A 81 10.35 6.21 -11.60
N ALA A 82 9.57 6.67 -12.58
CA ALA A 82 8.12 6.77 -12.48
C ALA A 82 7.43 5.40 -12.45
N ASP A 83 7.96 4.43 -13.19
CA ASP A 83 7.49 3.04 -13.14
C ASP A 83 7.70 2.43 -11.74
N LEU A 84 8.89 2.62 -11.17
CA LEU A 84 9.16 2.25 -9.78
C LEU A 84 8.24 2.94 -8.79
N GLY A 85 7.88 4.20 -9.05
CA GLY A 85 6.89 4.94 -8.27
C GLY A 85 5.50 4.29 -8.25
N GLY A 86 5.20 3.37 -9.17
CA GLY A 86 3.98 2.56 -9.16
C GLY A 86 3.97 1.40 -8.16
N GLU A 87 5.13 0.81 -7.88
CA GLU A 87 5.24 -0.44 -7.12
C GLU A 87 5.92 -0.26 -5.75
N LEU A 88 7.01 0.53 -5.70
CA LEU A 88 7.81 0.70 -4.48
C LEU A 88 7.03 1.28 -3.28
N PRO A 89 6.12 2.26 -3.46
CA PRO A 89 5.41 2.85 -2.33
C PRO A 89 4.60 1.82 -1.53
N TRP A 90 4.01 0.83 -2.21
CA TRP A 90 3.24 -0.22 -1.55
C TRP A 90 4.12 -1.20 -0.79
N LEU A 91 5.28 -1.58 -1.34
CA LEU A 91 6.24 -2.44 -0.65
C LEU A 91 6.77 -1.77 0.62
N LEU A 92 7.15 -0.49 0.53
CA LEU A 92 7.64 0.29 1.67
C LEU A 92 6.55 0.46 2.73
N PHE A 93 5.34 0.83 2.30
CA PHE A 93 4.18 0.96 3.19
C PHE A 93 3.90 -0.35 3.93
N GLY A 94 3.85 -1.47 3.21
CA GLY A 94 3.63 -2.79 3.79
C GLY A 94 4.73 -3.20 4.78
N ALA A 95 5.99 -2.98 4.44
CA ALA A 95 7.12 -3.27 5.32
C ALA A 95 7.05 -2.48 6.64
N LEU A 96 6.77 -1.17 6.56
CA LEU A 96 6.65 -0.31 7.72
C LEU A 96 5.43 -0.66 8.58
N ALA A 97 4.27 -0.94 7.96
CA ALA A 97 3.07 -1.35 8.67
C ALA A 97 3.31 -2.66 9.45
N LEU A 98 3.93 -3.66 8.81
CA LEU A 98 4.26 -4.94 9.44
C LEU A 98 5.27 -4.77 10.58
N LEU A 99 6.27 -3.91 10.41
CA LEU A 99 7.26 -3.62 11.44
C LEU A 99 6.63 -2.94 12.66
N LEU A 100 5.76 -1.95 12.45
CA LEU A 100 5.02 -1.29 13.52
C LEU A 100 4.09 -2.27 14.24
N PHE A 101 3.41 -3.15 13.49
CA PHE A 101 2.55 -4.17 14.06
C PHE A 101 3.33 -5.22 14.87
N SER A 102 4.48 -5.69 14.38
CA SER A 102 5.37 -6.58 15.13
C SER A 102 5.86 -5.93 16.43
N ARG A 103 6.21 -4.62 16.38
CA ARG A 103 6.57 -3.86 17.57
C ARG A 103 5.42 -3.70 18.56
N LEU A 104 4.19 -3.54 18.09
CA LEU A 104 3.00 -3.53 18.92
C LEU A 104 2.84 -4.88 19.65
N LEU A 105 2.86 -5.99 18.92
CA LEU A 105 2.74 -7.35 19.49
C LEU A 105 3.85 -7.66 20.50
N THR A 106 5.09 -7.26 20.19
CA THR A 106 6.21 -7.42 21.12
C THR A 106 6.01 -6.64 22.41
N THR A 107 5.35 -5.49 22.37
CA THR A 107 5.02 -4.69 23.56
C THR A 107 3.95 -5.38 24.40
N VAL A 108 2.90 -5.88 23.74
CA VAL A 108 1.84 -6.66 24.38
C VAL A 108 2.42 -7.87 25.12
N LEU A 109 3.41 -8.54 24.53
CA LEU A 109 4.09 -9.67 25.16
C LEU A 109 4.93 -9.27 26.38
N ARG A 110 5.58 -8.10 26.35
CA ARG A 110 6.49 -7.66 27.42
C ARG A 110 5.78 -6.97 28.58
N GLN A 111 4.74 -6.18 28.29
CA GLN A 111 4.10 -5.28 29.25
C GLN A 111 2.64 -5.63 29.50
N GLY A 112 2.07 -6.56 28.73
CA GLY A 112 0.64 -6.88 28.76
C GLY A 112 -0.19 -5.98 27.82
N PRO A 113 -1.44 -6.39 27.52
CA PRO A 113 -2.27 -5.73 26.53
C PRO A 113 -2.84 -4.38 26.97
N PHE A 114 -3.16 -4.22 28.26
CA PHE A 114 -3.77 -3.01 28.81
C PHE A 114 -2.74 -2.11 29.47
N THR A 115 -1.86 -1.53 28.64
CA THR A 115 -0.88 -0.55 29.09
C THR A 115 -0.92 0.69 28.20
N GLU A 116 -0.55 1.83 28.75
CA GLU A 116 -0.48 3.09 28.01
C GLU A 116 0.46 2.99 26.79
N ALA A 117 1.55 2.23 26.92
CA ALA A 117 2.49 1.98 25.84
C ALA A 117 1.88 1.23 24.65
N VAL A 118 1.05 0.20 24.89
CA VAL A 118 0.37 -0.53 23.82
C VAL A 118 -0.70 0.35 23.18
N ALA A 119 -1.44 1.13 23.97
CA ALA A 119 -2.43 2.08 23.48
C ALA A 119 -1.82 3.11 22.53
N GLY A 120 -0.69 3.72 22.93
CA GLY A 120 0.05 4.66 22.10
C GLY A 120 0.55 4.03 20.79
N ARG A 121 1.11 2.81 20.84
CA ARG A 121 1.59 2.10 19.63
C ARG A 121 0.47 1.70 18.70
N LEU A 122 -0.69 1.29 19.23
CA LEU A 122 -1.87 0.97 18.43
C LEU A 122 -2.42 2.22 17.72
N SER A 123 -2.49 3.35 18.42
CA SER A 123 -2.89 4.61 17.79
C SER A 123 -1.87 5.09 16.76
N ALA A 124 -0.57 4.94 17.00
CA ALA A 124 0.47 5.29 16.03
C ALA A 124 0.39 4.43 14.76
N LEU A 125 0.19 3.12 14.91
CA LEU A 125 -0.06 2.20 13.79
C LEU A 125 -1.33 2.60 13.02
N GLY A 126 -2.42 2.89 13.74
CA GLY A 126 -3.67 3.34 13.13
C GLY A 126 -3.49 4.61 12.30
N TRP A 127 -2.78 5.62 12.82
CA TRP A 127 -2.46 6.85 12.10
C TRP A 127 -1.57 6.59 10.89
N PHE A 128 -0.56 5.73 11.04
CA PHE A 128 0.31 5.34 9.94
C PHE A 128 -0.49 4.72 8.80
N VAL A 129 -1.44 3.83 9.09
CA VAL A 129 -2.29 3.20 8.06
C VAL A 129 -3.28 4.20 7.46
N ALA A 130 -3.93 5.02 8.30
CA ALA A 130 -4.95 5.96 7.87
C ALA A 130 -4.41 7.04 6.93
N VAL A 131 -3.20 7.55 7.21
CA VAL A 131 -2.54 8.59 6.39
C VAL A 131 -1.62 7.97 5.35
N GLY A 132 -0.91 6.90 5.67
CA GLY A 132 0.05 6.27 4.76
C GLY A 132 -0.60 5.66 3.53
N THR A 133 -1.81 5.10 3.64
CA THR A 133 -2.53 4.53 2.49
C THR A 133 -2.85 5.59 1.42
N PRO A 134 -3.53 6.71 1.72
CA PRO A 134 -3.82 7.72 0.70
C PRO A 134 -2.55 8.40 0.19
N VAL A 135 -1.54 8.60 1.03
CA VAL A 135 -0.25 9.16 0.59
C VAL A 135 0.46 8.24 -0.39
N ALA A 136 0.56 6.93 -0.10
CA ALA A 136 1.14 5.96 -1.02
C ALA A 136 0.33 5.90 -2.33
N GLY A 137 -0.99 5.89 -2.24
CA GLY A 137 -1.90 5.90 -3.39
C GLY A 137 -1.75 7.13 -4.29
N LEU A 138 -1.54 8.31 -3.69
CA LEU A 138 -1.27 9.55 -4.43
C LEU A 138 0.08 9.51 -5.13
N VAL A 139 1.14 9.02 -4.46
CA VAL A 139 2.47 8.89 -5.07
C VAL A 139 2.42 7.94 -6.27
N VAL A 140 1.73 6.82 -6.13
CA VAL A 140 1.55 5.83 -7.20
C VAL A 140 0.77 6.44 -8.36
N GLY A 141 -0.37 7.06 -8.08
CA GLY A 141 -1.21 7.65 -9.12
C GLY A 141 -0.53 8.80 -9.86
N TRP A 142 0.25 9.63 -9.16
CA TRP A 142 1.02 10.70 -9.79
C TRP A 142 2.14 10.12 -10.66
N SER A 143 2.90 9.14 -10.16
CA SER A 143 3.99 8.53 -10.92
C SER A 143 3.48 7.89 -12.21
N GLN A 144 2.38 7.15 -12.13
CA GLN A 144 1.72 6.54 -13.29
C GLN A 144 1.15 7.60 -14.25
N SER A 145 0.49 8.63 -13.74
CA SER A 145 -0.04 9.75 -14.54
C SER A 145 1.06 10.46 -15.33
N TRP A 146 2.19 10.73 -14.70
CA TRP A 146 3.35 11.30 -15.37
C TRP A 146 3.96 10.36 -16.42
N LEU A 147 4.01 9.05 -16.12
CA LEU A 147 4.51 8.05 -17.06
C LEU A 147 3.63 7.97 -18.31
N VAL A 148 2.31 7.98 -18.16
CA VAL A 148 1.34 8.01 -19.26
C VAL A 148 1.50 9.27 -20.09
N ASP A 149 1.59 10.44 -19.45
CA ASP A 149 1.79 11.72 -20.14
C ASP A 149 3.08 11.73 -20.99
N SER A 150 4.15 11.14 -20.45
CA SER A 150 5.44 11.04 -21.15
C SER A 150 5.44 10.09 -22.37
N MET A 151 4.52 9.12 -22.41
CA MET A 151 4.43 8.13 -23.50
C MET A 151 3.30 8.43 -24.50
N ALA A 152 2.24 9.08 -24.04
CA ALA A 152 1.05 9.39 -24.84
C ALA A 152 0.44 10.73 -24.40
N PRO A 153 1.05 11.88 -24.78
CA PRO A 153 0.62 13.21 -24.34
C PRO A 153 -0.80 13.60 -24.81
N VAL A 154 -1.35 12.87 -25.79
CA VAL A 154 -2.74 13.05 -26.27
C VAL A 154 -3.79 12.56 -25.25
N VAL A 155 -3.39 11.72 -24.30
CA VAL A 155 -4.31 10.99 -23.41
C VAL A 155 -4.83 11.83 -22.25
N GLY A 156 -4.14 12.91 -21.87
CA GLY A 156 -4.53 13.78 -20.75
C GLY A 156 -4.51 13.03 -19.41
N SER A 157 -3.50 13.32 -18.59
CA SER A 157 -3.24 12.53 -17.38
C SER A 157 -3.66 13.34 -16.15
N GLY A 158 -4.75 12.94 -15.49
CA GLY A 158 -5.19 13.54 -14.23
C GLY A 158 -4.55 12.86 -13.01
N PRO A 159 -4.46 13.54 -11.85
CA PRO A 159 -4.06 12.89 -10.60
C PRO A 159 -5.12 11.86 -10.21
N THR A 160 -4.76 10.58 -10.25
CA THR A 160 -5.63 9.48 -9.80
C THR A 160 -5.21 9.09 -8.38
N VAL A 161 -6.18 8.80 -7.52
CA VAL A 161 -5.90 8.14 -6.23
C VAL A 161 -6.09 6.65 -6.47
N SER A 162 -4.99 5.90 -6.48
CA SER A 162 -5.03 4.45 -6.60
C SER A 162 -4.87 3.78 -5.23
N GLY A 163 -5.53 2.65 -5.02
CA GLY A 163 -5.33 1.81 -3.84
C GLY A 163 -6.57 1.64 -2.95
N PRO A 164 -6.48 0.74 -1.95
CA PRO A 164 -7.62 0.32 -1.16
C PRO A 164 -7.95 1.36 -0.09
N MET A 165 -8.79 2.35 -0.44
CA MET A 165 -9.28 3.38 0.50
C MET A 165 -9.98 2.81 1.74
N VAL A 166 -10.43 1.55 1.67
CA VAL A 166 -10.97 0.81 2.81
C VAL A 166 -9.98 0.74 3.99
N LEU A 167 -8.66 0.72 3.72
CA LEU A 167 -7.64 0.72 4.78
C LEU A 167 -7.65 2.00 5.62
N VAL A 168 -8.16 3.12 5.10
CA VAL A 168 -8.32 4.35 5.88
C VAL A 168 -9.25 4.11 7.06
N PHE A 169 -10.37 3.43 6.83
CA PHE A 169 -11.31 3.07 7.90
C PHE A 169 -10.68 2.10 8.91
N ALA A 170 -9.89 1.13 8.44
CA ALA A 170 -9.17 0.21 9.33
C ALA A 170 -8.14 0.96 10.21
N GLY A 171 -7.40 1.90 9.62
CA GLY A 171 -6.46 2.76 10.34
C GLY A 171 -7.16 3.63 11.39
N LEU A 172 -8.26 4.29 11.01
CA LEU A 172 -9.08 5.09 11.92
C LEU A 172 -9.66 4.26 13.06
N ALA A 173 -10.15 3.06 12.78
CA ALA A 173 -10.61 2.12 13.81
C ALA A 173 -9.49 1.78 14.80
N GLY A 174 -8.27 1.55 14.31
CA GLY A 174 -7.08 1.36 15.15
C GLY A 174 -6.77 2.57 16.02
N VAL A 175 -6.86 3.79 15.48
CA VAL A 175 -6.69 5.03 16.25
C VAL A 175 -7.70 5.12 17.39
N ILE A 176 -8.98 4.91 17.09
CA ILE A 176 -10.08 4.98 18.06
C ILE A 176 -9.88 3.92 19.14
N LEU A 177 -9.57 2.68 18.77
CA LEU A 177 -9.36 1.59 19.74
C LEU A 177 -8.17 1.87 20.65
N GLY A 178 -7.07 2.42 20.12
CA GLY A 178 -5.94 2.85 20.94
C GLY A 178 -6.30 3.96 21.93
N LYS A 179 -7.11 4.95 21.51
CA LYS A 179 -7.58 6.01 22.41
C LYS A 179 -8.49 5.47 23.51
N ILE A 180 -9.47 4.62 23.17
CA ILE A 180 -10.35 3.97 24.14
C ILE A 180 -9.53 3.18 25.16
N MET A 181 -8.55 2.41 24.68
CA MET A 181 -7.70 1.62 25.57
C MET A 181 -6.85 2.50 26.50
N ARG A 182 -6.36 3.64 26.02
CA ARG A 182 -5.63 4.61 26.86
C ARG A 182 -6.51 5.16 27.98
N GLU A 183 -7.74 5.54 27.65
CA GLU A 183 -8.70 6.04 28.64
C GLU A 183 -9.05 4.96 29.67
N GLY A 184 -9.25 3.72 29.23
CA GLY A 184 -9.51 2.59 30.13
C GLY A 184 -8.34 2.27 31.08
N VAL A 185 -7.10 2.45 30.65
CA VAL A 185 -5.92 2.30 31.52
C VAL A 185 -5.88 3.42 32.56
N ARG A 186 -6.07 4.68 32.16
CA ARG A 186 -6.08 5.83 33.07
C ARG A 186 -7.17 5.71 34.14
N MET A 187 -8.38 5.31 33.73
CA MET A 187 -9.49 5.15 34.67
C MET A 187 -9.21 4.04 35.70
N ARG A 188 -8.51 2.98 35.29
CA ARG A 188 -8.10 1.91 36.20
C ARG A 188 -7.05 2.38 37.22
N GLU A 189 -6.09 3.19 36.78
CA GLU A 189 -5.09 3.79 37.67
C GLU A 189 -5.74 4.72 38.71
N ASP A 190 -6.74 5.52 38.30
CA ASP A 190 -7.49 6.38 39.22
C ASP A 190 -8.26 5.58 40.30
N LEU A 191 -8.83 4.43 39.92
CA LEU A 191 -9.52 3.50 40.82
C LEU A 191 -8.56 2.80 41.79
N GLU A 192 -7.37 2.40 41.34
CA GLU A 192 -6.35 1.78 42.19
C GLU A 192 -5.71 2.80 43.15
N GLY A 193 -5.71 4.10 42.81
CA GLY A 193 -5.20 5.18 43.67
C GLY A 193 -6.16 5.70 44.73
N THR A 194 -7.43 5.29 44.73
CA THR A 194 -8.45 5.74 45.71
C THR A 194 -8.68 4.78 46.87
N ILE A 195 -8.06 3.59 46.87
CA ILE A 195 -8.22 2.53 47.88
C ILE A 195 -7.00 2.42 48.79
#